data_AF-A0A021VQQ8-F1
#
_entry.id   AF-A0A021VQQ8-F1
#
_cell.length_a   1.000
_cell.length_b   1.000
_cell.length_c   1.000
_cell.angle_alpha   90.00
_cell.angle_beta   90.00
_cell.angle_gamma   90.00
#
_symmetry.space_group_name_H-M   'P 1'
#
loop_
_entity.id
_entity.type
_entity.pdbx_description
1 polymer ?
#
loop_
_entity_poly.entity_id
_entity_poly.type
_entity_poly.pdbx_seq_one_letter_code
_entity_poly.pdbx_strand_id
1 'polypeptide(L)'
;AQADALARRQAAEHTAARRLLADFVAAAQERGPAPVPLRARSYDGRHRYRTPLEGWYLRRNESVAVSTSGDFYVLGVPGSLRALVRGVVPVPADPPLVLGRGGRDGESVDLADALRAVLDGER
;
A
#
# COMPACT_ATOMS: atom_id res chain seq x y z
N ALA A 1 -18.08 8.07 25.20
CA ALA A 1 -18.99 8.38 24.07
C ALA A 1 -18.28 8.92 22.82
N GLN A 2 -17.16 9.66 22.91
CA GLN A 2 -16.49 10.22 21.71
C GLN A 2 -15.63 9.21 20.92
N ALA A 3 -15.07 8.18 21.56
CA ALA A 3 -14.28 7.14 20.89
C ALA A 3 -15.11 6.30 19.89
N ASP A 4 -16.39 6.05 20.20
CA ASP A 4 -17.29 5.22 19.39
C ASP A 4 -17.71 5.90 18.08
N ALA A 5 -17.95 7.22 18.12
CA ALA A 5 -18.27 8.02 16.94
C ALA A 5 -17.08 8.13 15.97
N LEU A 6 -15.86 8.23 16.52
CA LEU A 6 -14.63 8.28 15.73
C LEU A 6 -14.32 6.93 15.07
N ALA A 7 -14.59 5.81 15.76
CA ALA A 7 -14.41 4.47 15.21
C ALA A 7 -15.35 4.19 14.02
N ARG A 8 -16.62 4.63 14.10
CA ARG A 8 -17.59 4.47 13.00
C ARG A 8 -17.22 5.30 11.76
N ARG A 9 -16.71 6.52 11.96
CA ARG A 9 -16.22 7.36 10.85
C ARG A 9 -15.02 6.72 10.16
N GLN A 10 -14.03 6.25 10.94
CA GLN A 10 -12.88 5.54 10.42
C GLN A 10 -13.30 4.27 9.64
N ALA A 11 -14.24 3.47 10.15
CA ALA A 11 -14.71 2.27 9.45
C ALA A 11 -15.36 2.57 8.09
N ALA A 12 -16.12 3.67 8.00
CA ALA A 12 -16.69 4.13 6.73
C ALA A 12 -15.58 4.61 5.77
N GLU A 13 -14.58 5.32 6.28
CA GLU A 13 -13.40 5.75 5.53
C GLU A 13 -12.60 4.56 4.98
N HIS A 14 -12.34 3.53 5.78
CA HIS A 14 -11.65 2.30 5.35
C HIS A 14 -12.46 1.54 4.28
N THR A 15 -13.79 1.52 4.40
CA THR A 15 -14.65 0.88 3.40
C THR A 15 -14.58 1.60 2.06
N ALA A 16 -14.55 2.94 2.07
CA ALA A 16 -14.34 3.73 0.85
C ALA A 16 -12.96 3.48 0.25
N ALA A 17 -11.90 3.44 1.06
CA ALA A 17 -10.54 3.13 0.61
C ALA A 17 -10.44 1.75 -0.05
N ARG A 18 -11.06 0.72 0.53
CA ARG A 18 -11.13 -0.62 -0.07
C ARG A 18 -11.82 -0.62 -1.43
N ARG A 19 -12.91 0.14 -1.58
CA ARG A 19 -13.60 0.27 -2.88
C ARG A 19 -12.72 0.93 -3.93
N LEU A 20 -12.00 1.99 -3.57
CA LEU A 20 -11.06 2.65 -4.47
C LEU A 20 -9.94 1.71 -4.93
N LEU A 21 -9.42 0.88 -4.02
CA LEU A 21 -8.39 -0.11 -4.36
C LEU A 21 -8.93 -1.19 -5.30
N ALA A 22 -10.14 -1.69 -5.05
CA ALA A 22 -10.76 -2.69 -5.92
C ALA A 22 -11.02 -2.13 -7.33
N ASP A 23 -11.53 -0.89 -7.42
CA ASP A 23 -11.76 -0.20 -8.70
C ASP A 23 -10.44 0.04 -9.44
N PHE A 24 -9.41 0.50 -8.73
CA PHE A 24 -8.06 0.64 -9.27
C PHE A 24 -7.53 -0.69 -9.80
N VAL A 25 -7.66 -1.79 -9.05
CA VAL A 25 -7.14 -3.09 -9.48
C VAL A 25 -7.86 -3.59 -10.73
N ALA A 26 -9.18 -3.41 -10.81
CA ALA A 26 -9.93 -3.74 -12.01
C ALA A 26 -9.45 -2.90 -13.21
N ALA A 27 -9.31 -1.58 -13.04
CA ALA A 27 -8.79 -0.69 -14.07
C ALA A 27 -7.34 -1.02 -14.46
N ALA A 28 -6.49 -1.35 -13.49
CA ALA A 28 -5.08 -1.65 -13.70
C ALA A 28 -4.90 -2.97 -14.46
N GLN A 29 -5.72 -3.98 -14.17
CA GLN A 29 -5.70 -5.25 -14.92
C GLN A 29 -6.24 -5.10 -16.34
N GLU A 30 -7.22 -4.23 -16.56
CA GLU A 30 -7.83 -4.04 -17.88
C GLU A 30 -6.98 -3.17 -18.80
N ARG A 31 -6.43 -2.07 -18.29
CA ARG A 31 -5.76 -1.02 -19.09
C ARG A 31 -4.50 -0.43 -18.47
N GLY A 32 -4.15 -0.85 -17.27
CA GLY A 32 -2.97 -0.33 -16.57
C GLY A 32 -1.70 -1.13 -16.83
N PRO A 33 -0.63 -0.80 -16.10
CA PRO A 33 0.63 -1.52 -16.19
C PRO A 33 0.49 -2.97 -15.70
N ALA A 34 1.31 -3.87 -16.23
CA ALA A 34 1.34 -5.26 -15.76
C ALA A 34 1.72 -5.33 -14.26
N PRO A 35 1.12 -6.23 -13.46
CA PRO A 35 1.48 -6.41 -12.07
C PRO A 35 2.93 -6.89 -11.95
N VAL A 36 3.62 -6.43 -10.91
CA VAL A 36 5.02 -6.77 -10.64
C VAL A 36 5.17 -7.50 -9.29
N PRO A 37 6.21 -8.33 -9.11
CA PRO A 37 6.48 -8.96 -7.83
C PRO A 37 6.81 -7.93 -6.75
N LEU A 38 6.02 -7.92 -5.70
CA LEU A 38 6.13 -6.99 -4.58
C LEU A 38 7.29 -7.40 -3.66
N ARG A 39 8.05 -6.42 -3.19
CA ARG A 39 9.20 -6.61 -2.30
C ARG A 39 9.08 -5.70 -1.10
N ALA A 40 9.23 -6.28 0.08
CA ALA A 40 9.32 -5.49 1.31
C ALA A 40 10.70 -4.83 1.40
N ARG A 41 10.80 -3.69 2.09
CA ARG A 41 12.07 -3.01 2.37
C ARG A 41 12.21 -2.68 3.85
N SER A 42 13.46 -2.61 4.32
CA SER A 42 13.71 -2.06 5.65
C SER A 42 13.36 -0.57 5.71
N TYR A 43 12.98 -0.06 6.89
CA TYR A 43 12.73 1.37 7.08
C TYR A 43 13.91 2.27 6.70
N ASP A 44 15.14 1.80 6.94
CA ASP A 44 16.37 2.50 6.54
C ASP A 44 16.72 2.30 5.04
N GLY A 45 15.95 1.51 4.30
CA GLY A 45 16.07 1.35 2.85
C GLY A 45 17.23 0.47 2.37
N ARG A 46 18.16 0.09 3.26
CA ARG A 46 19.33 -0.74 2.91
C ARG A 46 19.01 -2.18 2.51
N HIS A 47 17.87 -2.72 2.92
CA HIS A 47 17.54 -4.13 2.71
C HIS A 47 16.21 -4.28 1.98
N ARG A 48 16.19 -5.19 0.99
CA ARG A 48 14.96 -5.65 0.31
C ARG A 48 14.71 -7.11 0.63
N TYR A 49 13.46 -7.44 0.84
CA TYR A 49 12.98 -8.79 1.15
C TYR A 49 12.02 -9.24 0.05
N ARG A 50 12.19 -10.48 -0.40
CA ARG A 50 11.26 -11.10 -1.33
C ARG A 50 9.94 -11.40 -0.61
N THR A 51 8.83 -11.16 -1.30
CA THR A 51 7.49 -11.55 -0.85
C THR A 51 6.85 -12.41 -1.95
N PRO A 52 5.87 -13.26 -1.62
CA PRO A 52 5.13 -14.04 -2.61
C PRO A 52 4.00 -13.25 -3.28
N LEU A 53 3.93 -11.93 -3.08
CA LEU A 53 2.82 -11.09 -3.54
C LEU A 53 3.15 -10.44 -4.89
N GLU A 54 2.13 -10.20 -5.71
CA GLU A 54 2.22 -9.50 -6.99
C GLU A 54 1.17 -8.39 -7.05
N GLY A 55 1.52 -7.27 -7.70
CA GLY A 55 0.64 -6.12 -7.83
C GLY A 55 1.39 -4.84 -8.15
N TRP A 56 0.92 -3.71 -7.60
CA TRP A 56 1.42 -2.38 -7.95
C TRP A 56 1.88 -1.61 -6.70
N TYR A 57 3.04 -0.97 -6.82
CA TYR A 57 3.52 -0.08 -5.78
C TYR A 57 2.70 1.22 -5.78
N LEU A 58 2.25 1.63 -4.59
CA LEU A 58 1.47 2.86 -4.41
C LEU A 58 2.33 4.05 -3.99
N ARG A 59 3.64 3.87 -3.81
CA ARG A 59 4.59 4.97 -3.66
C ARG A 59 5.88 4.69 -4.42
N ARG A 60 6.58 5.76 -4.82
CA ARG A 60 7.95 5.71 -5.37
C ARG A 60 8.96 5.07 -4.41
N ASN A 61 8.76 5.24 -3.10
CA ASN A 61 9.58 4.60 -2.09
C ASN A 61 9.16 3.14 -1.80
N GLU A 62 8.33 2.49 -2.65
CA GLU A 62 7.87 1.10 -2.56
C GLU A 62 7.50 0.64 -1.13
N SER A 63 7.08 1.56 -0.25
CA SER A 63 6.80 1.24 1.15
C SER A 63 5.37 0.74 1.33
N VAL A 64 4.53 0.96 0.32
CA VAL A 64 3.13 0.56 0.26
C VAL A 64 2.82 0.05 -1.13
N ALA A 65 1.98 -0.97 -1.20
CA ALA A 65 1.55 -1.59 -2.45
C ALA A 65 0.13 -2.13 -2.33
N VAL A 66 -0.48 -2.39 -3.47
CA VAL A 66 -1.74 -3.12 -3.61
C VAL A 66 -1.49 -4.39 -4.40
N SER A 67 -2.07 -5.50 -3.96
CA SER A 67 -2.01 -6.76 -4.70
C SER A 67 -3.03 -6.81 -5.83
N THR A 68 -2.88 -7.76 -6.73
CA THR A 68 -3.90 -8.11 -7.74
C THR A 68 -5.25 -8.53 -7.16
N SER A 69 -5.32 -8.87 -5.87
CA SER A 69 -6.58 -9.16 -5.17
C SER A 69 -7.31 -7.91 -4.65
N GLY A 70 -6.68 -6.73 -4.71
CA GLY A 70 -7.23 -5.50 -4.09
C GLY A 70 -6.82 -5.30 -2.63
N ASP A 71 -6.00 -6.19 -2.08
CA ASP A 71 -5.49 -6.07 -0.71
C ASP A 71 -4.35 -5.06 -0.63
N PHE A 72 -4.40 -4.21 0.39
CA PHE A 72 -3.38 -3.21 0.69
C PHE A 72 -2.30 -3.79 1.60
N TYR A 73 -1.03 -3.53 1.25
CA TYR A 73 0.13 -4.00 1.97
C TYR A 73 1.08 -2.86 2.31
N VAL A 74 1.49 -2.80 3.57
CA VAL A 74 2.64 -1.98 3.99
C VAL A 74 3.89 -2.85 3.90
N LEU A 75 4.75 -2.49 2.96
CA LEU A 75 6.00 -3.17 2.63
C LEU A 75 7.21 -2.61 3.40
N GLY A 76 7.01 -1.57 4.21
CA GLY A 76 8.01 -1.09 5.16
C GLY A 76 8.06 -1.95 6.41
N VAL A 77 9.17 -2.66 6.61
CA VAL A 77 9.40 -3.51 7.78
C VAL A 77 10.61 -3.05 8.59
N PRO A 78 10.65 -3.30 9.92
CA PRO A 78 11.88 -3.13 10.69
C PRO A 78 13.00 -4.02 10.12
N GLY A 79 14.20 -3.48 10.01
CA GLY A 79 15.36 -4.19 9.46
C GLY A 79 15.60 -5.51 10.19
N SER A 80 15.46 -6.63 9.48
CA SER A 80 15.53 -7.97 10.06
C SER A 80 16.38 -8.87 9.17
N LEU A 81 17.61 -9.18 9.59
CA LEU A 81 18.51 -10.06 8.82
C LEU A 81 17.91 -11.46 8.59
N ARG A 82 17.07 -11.97 9.50
CA ARG A 82 16.36 -13.25 9.33
C ARG A 82 15.35 -13.23 8.17
N ALA A 83 14.75 -12.07 7.92
CA ALA A 83 13.81 -11.88 6.83
C ALA A 83 14.51 -11.85 5.45
N LEU A 84 15.82 -11.54 5.38
CA LEU A 84 16.59 -11.60 4.12
C LEU A 84 16.69 -13.04 3.60
N VAL A 85 16.84 -14.00 4.51
CA VAL A 85 17.03 -15.42 4.17
C VAL A 85 15.70 -16.12 3.93
N ARG A 86 14.69 -15.84 4.77
CA ARG A 86 13.39 -16.53 4.72
C ARG A 86 12.32 -15.82 3.89
N GLY A 87 12.58 -14.57 3.49
CA GLY A 87 11.57 -13.68 2.92
C GLY A 87 10.65 -13.09 3.98
N VAL A 88 9.76 -12.19 3.55
CA VAL A 88 8.70 -11.63 4.38
C VAL A 88 7.37 -12.00 3.74
N VAL A 89 6.40 -12.39 4.57
CA VAL A 89 5.00 -12.47 4.18
C VAL A 89 4.29 -11.28 4.81
N PRO A 90 4.07 -10.18 4.07
CA PRO A 90 3.36 -9.03 4.60
C PRO A 90 1.92 -9.42 4.92
N VAL A 91 1.43 -8.98 6.07
CA VAL A 91 0.02 -9.15 6.44
C VAL A 91 -0.78 -8.04 5.77
N PRO A 92 -1.96 -8.33 5.17
CA PRO A 92 -2.82 -7.28 4.62
C PRO A 92 -3.21 -6.31 5.73
N ALA A 93 -3.08 -5.02 5.46
CA ALA A 93 -3.39 -3.96 6.41
C ALA A 93 -4.64 -3.20 5.95
N ASP A 94 -5.40 -2.66 6.90
CA ASP A 94 -6.52 -1.78 6.58
C ASP A 94 -6.00 -0.52 5.85
N PRO A 95 -6.47 -0.26 4.61
CA PRO A 95 -6.00 0.88 3.85
C PRO A 95 -6.52 2.18 4.48
N PRO A 96 -5.65 3.15 4.81
CA PRO A 96 -6.09 4.49 5.15
C PRO A 96 -6.46 5.26 3.87
N LEU A 97 -7.47 6.14 3.94
CA LEU A 97 -7.78 7.06 2.83
C LEU A 97 -6.61 8.03 2.55
N VAL A 98 -5.86 8.39 3.58
CA VAL A 98 -4.71 9.30 3.49
C VAL A 98 -3.43 8.54 3.80
N LEU A 99 -2.54 8.46 2.81
CA LEU A 99 -1.21 7.88 2.98
C LEU A 99 -0.30 8.94 3.63
N GLY A 100 0.11 8.71 4.88
CA GLY A 100 1.20 9.50 5.50
C GLY A 100 0.82 10.42 6.65
N ARG A 101 -0.06 10.00 7.58
CA ARG A 101 -0.14 10.65 8.90
C ARG A 101 1.12 10.31 9.74
N GLY A 102 2.27 10.89 9.40
CA GLY A 102 3.52 10.76 10.19
C GLY A 102 4.86 10.63 9.42
N GLY A 103 4.90 10.86 8.11
CA GLY A 103 6.15 10.85 7.34
C GLY A 103 6.91 12.18 7.42
N ARG A 104 8.25 12.12 7.43
CA ARG A 104 9.19 13.25 7.61
C ARG A 104 8.99 14.44 6.65
N ASP A 105 8.27 14.25 5.55
CA ASP A 105 8.12 15.21 4.45
C ASP A 105 6.79 15.98 4.44
N GLY A 106 5.83 15.72 5.35
CA GLY A 106 4.60 16.53 5.48
C GLY A 106 3.59 16.44 4.31
N GLU A 107 3.95 15.84 3.19
CA GLU A 107 3.04 15.60 2.07
C GLU A 107 2.12 14.40 2.35
N SER A 108 0.92 14.74 2.82
CA SER A 108 -0.21 13.81 2.87
C SER A 108 -0.71 13.61 1.44
N VAL A 109 -0.56 12.40 0.91
CA VAL A 109 -1.07 12.07 -0.42
C VAL A 109 -2.35 11.27 -0.26
N ASP A 110 -3.42 11.73 -0.89
CA ASP A 110 -4.69 11.00 -0.97
C ASP A 110 -4.48 9.68 -1.73
N LEU A 111 -5.04 8.60 -1.18
CA LEU A 111 -4.95 7.27 -1.78
C LEU A 111 -5.47 7.29 -3.23
N ALA A 112 -6.55 8.01 -3.50
CA ALA A 112 -7.13 8.13 -4.84
C ALA A 112 -6.15 8.75 -5.85
N ASP A 113 -5.40 9.77 -5.44
CA ASP A 113 -4.44 10.46 -6.29
C ASP A 113 -3.23 9.57 -6.59
N ALA A 114 -2.75 8.86 -5.56
CA ALA A 114 -1.71 7.86 -5.72
C ALA A 114 -2.13 6.76 -6.71
N LEU A 115 -3.36 6.25 -6.61
CA LEU A 115 -3.88 5.20 -7.51
C LEU A 115 -3.97 5.71 -8.95
N ARG A 116 -4.49 6.92 -9.16
CA ARG A 116 -4.57 7.56 -10.48
C ARG A 116 -3.19 7.69 -11.13
N ALA A 117 -2.20 8.20 -10.40
CA ALA A 117 -0.84 8.34 -10.91
C ALA A 117 -0.21 7.00 -11.37
N VAL A 118 -0.59 5.86 -10.77
CA VAL A 118 -0.14 4.54 -11.24
C VAL A 118 -0.84 4.14 -12.53
N LEU A 119 -2.15 4.37 -12.63
CA LEU A 119 -2.92 4.06 -13.84
C LEU A 119 -2.44 4.88 -15.03
N ASP A 120 -2.15 6.16 -14.82
CA ASP A 120 -1.70 7.08 -15.85
C ASP A 120 -0.21 6.88 -16.22
N GLY A 121 0.50 6.00 -15.50
CA GLY A 121 1.91 5.68 -15.77
C GLY A 121 2.87 6.81 -15.40
N GLU A 122 2.43 7.80 -14.63
CA GLU A 122 3.21 8.98 -14.21
C GLU A 122 4.22 8.67 -13.06
N ARG A 123 4.43 7.39 -12.78
CA ARG A 123 5.21 6.86 -11.65
C ARG A 123 6.59 6.40 -12.06
#